data_AF-A0A1Q5J7I4-F1
#
_entry.id   AF-A0A1Q5J7I4-F1
#
_cell.length_a   1.000
_cell.length_b   1.000
_cell.length_c   1.000
_cell.angle_alpha   90.00
_cell.angle_beta   90.00
_cell.angle_gamma   90.00
#
_symmetry.space_group_name_H-M   'P 1'
#
loop_
_entity.id
_entity.type
_entity.pdbx_description
1 polymer ?
#
loop_
_entity_poly.entity_id
_entity_poly.type
_entity_poly.pdbx_seq_one_letter_code
_entity_poly.pdbx_strand_id
1 'polypeptide(L)'
;MEITQQTLAEAWQRTAAGHALLHGIELPPVALSEDELEALDEAAEQSEDGALCLLLDEDGTVRGHHGAYQEVFATRDLERVLYLIAEAAVRRRHGGSPEETAVTLDRIDPAWGRRFRSGGLDDTATVEVCGRDPLEGLAWIAKSWRDQAPYTVLEFYRAAPGRSVDAEALALLYGADLAQVAAGTRLKDLQAVDGGREYLDRQWESCCFGQAGGWTYLLHHDTPPGAYADKEAYAALGIKENVRLTATSAKAIYSLDYTKDDRRVDDDWGMLELIWYERGRAPYLRGGELDFLNQALRRAELDHPELTHTFELYFHALETSLGLRLPRADFEEGDVRVAYWAER
;
A
#
# COMPACT_ATOMS: atom_id res chain seq x y z
N MET A 1 0.47 23.15 -24.26
CA MET A 1 0.71 22.54 -25.58
C MET A 1 -0.08 21.25 -25.58
N GLU A 2 -0.91 21.02 -26.58
CA GLU A 2 -1.71 19.79 -26.68
C GLU A 2 -0.78 18.64 -27.09
N ILE A 3 -0.85 17.51 -26.38
CA ILE A 3 -0.05 16.34 -26.73
C ILE A 3 -0.79 15.59 -27.83
N THR A 4 -0.12 15.41 -28.96
CA THR A 4 -0.53 14.52 -30.06
C THR A 4 0.48 13.39 -30.23
N GLN A 5 0.10 12.31 -30.90
CA GLN A 5 1.00 11.19 -31.21
C GLN A 5 2.29 11.66 -31.90
N GLN A 6 2.18 12.59 -32.84
CA GLN A 6 3.33 13.18 -33.51
C GLN A 6 4.22 13.95 -32.53
N THR A 7 3.64 14.83 -31.71
CA THR A 7 4.45 15.63 -30.76
C THR A 7 5.13 14.75 -29.72
N LEU A 8 4.48 13.67 -29.27
CA LEU A 8 5.03 12.71 -28.34
C LEU A 8 6.20 11.94 -28.96
N ALA A 9 6.03 11.45 -30.19
CA ALA A 9 7.08 10.74 -30.92
C ALA A 9 8.30 11.63 -31.20
N GLU A 10 8.09 12.87 -31.67
CA GLU A 10 9.16 13.83 -31.91
C GLU A 10 9.89 14.24 -30.62
N ALA A 11 9.16 14.39 -29.51
CA ALA A 11 9.74 14.70 -28.22
C ALA A 11 10.57 13.52 -27.67
N TRP A 12 10.05 12.30 -27.76
CA TRP A 12 10.79 11.10 -27.36
C TRP A 12 12.05 10.91 -28.22
N GLN A 13 11.94 11.05 -29.54
CA GLN A 13 13.08 10.90 -30.43
C GLN A 13 14.20 11.89 -30.11
N ARG A 14 13.86 13.17 -29.86
CA ARG A 14 14.84 14.18 -29.43
C ARG A 14 15.48 13.82 -28.09
N THR A 15 14.68 13.36 -27.14
CA THR A 15 15.13 12.97 -25.80
C THR A 15 16.08 11.77 -25.86
N ALA A 16 15.69 10.71 -26.56
CA ALA A 16 16.48 9.49 -26.71
C ALA A 16 17.77 9.72 -27.52
N ALA A 17 17.72 10.56 -28.56
CA ALA A 17 18.92 10.95 -29.32
C ALA A 17 19.89 11.81 -28.49
N GLY A 18 19.39 12.54 -27.49
CA GLY A 18 20.17 13.41 -26.62
C GLY A 18 21.04 12.66 -25.60
N HIS A 19 20.78 11.37 -25.34
CA HIS A 19 21.48 10.65 -24.28
C HIS A 19 21.78 9.18 -24.60
N ALA A 20 23.05 8.77 -24.48
CA ALA A 20 23.50 7.42 -24.82
C ALA A 20 22.80 6.31 -24.00
N LEU A 21 22.38 6.60 -22.76
CA LEU A 21 21.64 5.66 -21.91
C LEU A 21 20.23 5.34 -22.43
N LEU A 22 19.68 6.17 -23.32
CA LEU A 22 18.39 5.96 -23.96
C LEU A 22 18.52 5.41 -25.39
N HIS A 23 19.74 5.15 -25.86
CA HIS A 23 19.98 4.71 -27.23
C HIS A 23 19.36 3.34 -27.52
N GLY A 24 18.50 3.25 -28.54
CA GLY A 24 17.78 2.03 -28.90
C GLY A 24 16.57 1.73 -28.02
N ILE A 25 16.15 2.66 -27.17
CA ILE A 25 14.86 2.58 -26.46
C ILE A 25 13.79 3.21 -27.37
N GLU A 26 12.85 2.37 -27.80
CA GLU A 26 11.74 2.80 -28.64
C GLU A 26 10.65 3.47 -27.80
N LEU A 27 9.84 4.31 -28.45
CA LEU A 27 8.63 4.84 -27.83
C LEU A 27 7.68 3.66 -27.53
N PRO A 28 7.09 3.59 -26.33
CA PRO A 28 5.99 2.67 -26.06
C PRO A 28 4.89 2.72 -27.13
N PRO A 29 4.22 1.59 -27.41
CA PRO A 29 3.04 1.60 -28.26
C PRO A 29 2.02 2.62 -27.79
N VAL A 30 1.44 3.37 -28.73
CA VAL A 30 0.42 4.40 -28.46
C VAL A 30 -0.89 3.98 -29.12
N ALA A 31 -1.90 3.71 -28.31
CA ALA A 31 -3.28 3.51 -28.71
C ALA A 31 -4.05 4.84 -28.71
N LEU A 32 -5.04 4.93 -29.59
CA LEU A 32 -5.97 6.08 -29.70
C LEU A 32 -7.38 5.74 -29.21
N SER A 33 -7.61 4.49 -28.79
CA SER A 33 -8.86 4.03 -28.17
C SER A 33 -8.59 2.88 -27.18
N GLU A 34 -9.56 2.62 -26.30
CA GLU A 34 -9.53 1.46 -25.40
C GLU A 34 -9.47 0.14 -26.17
N ASP A 35 -10.23 0.01 -27.26
CA ASP A 35 -10.20 -1.18 -28.13
C ASP A 35 -8.79 -1.43 -28.73
N GLU A 36 -8.08 -0.38 -29.11
CA GLU A 36 -6.70 -0.49 -29.59
C GLU A 36 -5.74 -0.89 -28.46
N LEU A 37 -5.98 -0.40 -27.24
CA LEU A 37 -5.19 -0.76 -26.08
C LEU A 37 -5.38 -2.23 -25.69
N GLU A 38 -6.61 -2.75 -25.71
CA GLU A 38 -6.90 -4.18 -25.51
C GLU A 38 -6.21 -5.04 -26.58
N ALA A 39 -6.26 -4.63 -27.85
CA ALA A 39 -5.57 -5.35 -28.92
C ALA A 39 -4.04 -5.37 -28.74
N LEU A 40 -3.45 -4.31 -28.19
CA LEU A 40 -2.03 -4.28 -27.83
C LEU A 40 -1.70 -5.24 -26.68
N ASP A 41 -2.59 -5.36 -25.69
CA ASP A 41 -2.43 -6.29 -24.56
C ASP A 41 -2.48 -7.74 -25.04
N GLU A 42 -3.50 -8.11 -25.83
CA GLU A 42 -3.61 -9.45 -26.43
C GLU A 42 -2.38 -9.83 -27.27
N ALA A 43 -1.80 -8.86 -27.98
CA ALA A 43 -0.57 -9.06 -28.74
C ALA A 43 0.67 -9.20 -27.83
N ALA A 44 0.66 -8.54 -26.66
CA ALA A 44 1.74 -8.54 -25.68
C ALA A 44 1.72 -9.76 -24.76
N GLU A 45 0.59 -10.44 -24.55
CA GLU A 45 0.49 -11.69 -23.77
C GLU A 45 1.41 -12.82 -24.28
N GLN A 46 1.95 -12.70 -25.50
CA GLN A 46 2.94 -13.62 -26.08
C GLN A 46 4.39 -13.27 -25.69
N SER A 47 4.61 -12.16 -24.98
CA SER A 47 5.87 -11.71 -24.42
C SER A 47 5.75 -11.62 -22.89
N GLU A 48 6.66 -12.26 -22.14
CA GLU A 48 6.57 -12.43 -20.68
C GLU A 48 6.65 -11.13 -19.85
N ASP A 49 6.61 -9.94 -20.45
CA ASP A 49 6.83 -8.67 -19.77
C ASP A 49 5.67 -7.69 -20.01
N GLY A 50 4.96 -7.32 -18.94
CA GLY A 50 3.90 -6.30 -18.92
C GLY A 50 4.42 -4.92 -19.35
N ALA A 51 4.51 -4.75 -20.67
CA ALA A 51 5.04 -3.57 -21.34
C ALA A 51 4.25 -2.31 -20.95
N LEU A 52 4.91 -1.14 -20.97
CA LEU A 52 4.20 0.12 -20.76
C LEU A 52 3.56 0.39 -22.12
N CYS A 53 2.25 0.59 -22.14
CA CYS A 53 1.50 1.05 -23.30
C CYS A 53 0.91 2.43 -22.96
N LEU A 54 0.70 3.25 -23.97
CA LEU A 54 0.14 4.59 -23.80
C LEU A 54 -1.22 4.65 -24.51
N LEU A 55 -2.21 5.23 -23.84
CA LEU A 55 -3.48 5.64 -24.45
C LEU A 55 -3.48 7.17 -24.53
N LEU A 56 -3.71 7.71 -25.73
CA LEU A 56 -3.78 9.14 -25.97
C LEU A 56 -5.23 9.58 -26.19
N ASP A 57 -5.77 10.32 -25.24
CA ASP A 57 -7.12 10.88 -25.31
C ASP A 57 -7.18 12.08 -26.29
N GLU A 58 -8.36 12.34 -26.83
CA GLU A 58 -8.62 13.47 -27.75
C GLU A 58 -8.28 14.85 -27.14
N ASP A 59 -8.30 14.96 -25.81
CA ASP A 59 -8.00 16.20 -25.09
C ASP A 59 -6.49 16.39 -24.81
N GLY A 60 -5.65 15.50 -25.33
CA GLY A 60 -4.21 15.48 -25.14
C GLY A 60 -3.73 14.89 -23.81
N THR A 61 -4.61 14.20 -23.08
CA THR A 61 -4.22 13.40 -21.90
C THR A 61 -3.54 12.12 -22.35
N VAL A 62 -2.35 11.85 -21.80
CA VAL A 62 -1.66 10.57 -21.98
C VAL A 62 -1.86 9.74 -20.73
N ARG A 63 -2.45 8.55 -20.90
CA ARG A 63 -2.61 7.54 -19.88
C ARG A 63 -1.61 6.43 -20.12
N GLY A 64 -0.88 6.03 -19.08
CA GLY A 64 0.07 4.92 -19.16
C GLY A 64 -0.53 3.67 -18.54
N HIS A 65 -0.44 2.54 -19.22
CA HIS A 65 -0.98 1.28 -18.77
C HIS A 65 0.06 0.16 -18.77
N HIS A 66 -0.08 -0.78 -17.84
CA HIS A 66 0.59 -2.09 -17.91
C HIS A 66 -0.45 -3.17 -18.21
N GLY A 67 -0.41 -3.70 -19.42
CA GLY A 67 -1.56 -4.40 -20.00
C GLY A 67 -2.77 -3.48 -20.18
N ALA A 68 -3.94 -4.02 -20.49
CA ALA A 68 -5.11 -3.18 -20.82
C ALA A 68 -5.72 -2.50 -19.58
N TYR A 69 -5.69 -3.18 -18.42
CA TYR A 69 -6.54 -2.83 -17.29
C TYR A 69 -5.83 -2.07 -16.16
N GLN A 70 -4.50 -1.88 -16.24
CA GLN A 70 -3.72 -1.30 -15.13
C GLN A 70 -3.15 0.08 -15.49
N GLU A 71 -3.96 1.15 -15.34
CA GLU A 71 -3.56 2.55 -15.59
C GLU A 71 -2.61 3.11 -14.50
N VAL A 72 -1.31 3.16 -14.75
CA VAL A 72 -0.32 3.62 -13.75
C VAL A 72 -0.17 5.13 -13.64
N PHE A 73 -0.62 5.90 -14.63
CA PHE A 73 -0.64 7.35 -14.57
C PHE A 73 -1.59 7.94 -15.63
N ALA A 74 -2.05 9.16 -15.38
CA ALA A 74 -2.70 10.01 -16.39
C ALA A 74 -2.15 11.45 -16.29
N THR A 75 -1.69 12.02 -17.40
CA THR A 75 -1.14 13.39 -17.39
C THR A 75 -1.21 14.09 -18.74
N ARG A 76 -1.33 15.42 -18.71
CA ARG A 76 -1.22 16.31 -19.89
C ARG A 76 0.13 17.02 -19.98
N ASP A 77 1.07 16.67 -19.10
CA ASP A 77 2.40 17.26 -19.05
C ASP A 77 3.39 16.37 -19.82
N LEU A 78 3.83 16.85 -20.99
CA LEU A 78 4.73 16.12 -21.87
C LEU A 78 6.04 15.72 -21.17
N GLU A 79 6.60 16.58 -20.31
CA GLU A 79 7.84 16.27 -19.60
C GLU A 79 7.65 15.12 -18.61
N ARG A 80 6.47 15.02 -17.99
CA ARG A 80 6.12 13.89 -17.12
C ARG A 80 5.98 12.60 -17.92
N VAL A 81 5.33 12.66 -19.09
CA VAL A 81 5.21 11.50 -19.99
C VAL A 81 6.60 10.98 -20.38
N LEU A 82 7.50 11.87 -20.82
CA LEU A 82 8.87 11.49 -21.21
C LEU A 82 9.65 10.86 -20.04
N TYR A 83 9.51 11.43 -18.84
CA TYR A 83 10.09 10.85 -17.62
C TYR A 83 9.56 9.44 -17.35
N LEU A 84 8.24 9.22 -17.43
CA LEU A 84 7.61 7.93 -17.13
C LEU A 84 8.01 6.86 -18.15
N ILE A 85 8.13 7.23 -19.42
CA ILE A 85 8.66 6.36 -20.48
C ILE A 85 10.11 5.98 -20.17
N ALA A 86 10.95 6.97 -19.84
CA ALA A 86 12.36 6.73 -19.51
C ALA A 86 12.52 5.86 -18.27
N GLU A 87 11.73 6.08 -17.21
CA GLU A 87 11.73 5.26 -16.00
C GLU A 87 11.41 3.79 -16.33
N ALA A 88 10.31 3.54 -17.05
CA ALA A 88 9.90 2.19 -17.41
C ALA A 88 10.99 1.48 -18.23
N ALA A 89 11.61 2.20 -19.17
CA ALA A 89 12.63 1.62 -20.03
C ALA A 89 13.98 1.38 -19.32
N VAL A 90 14.42 2.32 -18.46
CA VAL A 90 15.63 2.16 -17.65
C VAL A 90 15.50 0.95 -16.73
N ARG A 91 14.34 0.81 -16.06
CA ARG A 91 14.07 -0.34 -15.18
C ARG A 91 14.17 -1.66 -15.91
N ARG A 92 13.51 -1.79 -17.07
CA ARG A 92 13.54 -3.02 -17.87
C ARG A 92 14.93 -3.36 -18.38
N ARG A 93 15.61 -2.38 -18.97
CA ARG A 93 16.89 -2.62 -19.65
C ARG A 93 18.02 -2.97 -18.69
N HIS A 94 18.02 -2.35 -17.51
CA HIS A 94 19.12 -2.49 -16.59
C HIS A 94 18.85 -3.51 -15.48
N GLY A 95 17.61 -3.97 -15.30
CA GLY A 95 17.23 -4.94 -14.26
C GLY A 95 17.70 -4.54 -12.86
N GLY A 96 17.97 -3.24 -12.70
CA GLY A 96 18.76 -2.70 -11.61
C GLY A 96 17.92 -2.45 -10.38
N SER A 97 18.58 -2.38 -9.25
CA SER A 97 18.01 -1.92 -8.00
C SER A 97 17.36 -0.52 -8.15
N PRO A 98 16.39 -0.15 -7.28
CA PRO A 98 15.86 1.20 -7.24
C PRO A 98 16.95 2.29 -7.20
N GLU A 99 18.06 2.03 -6.50
CA GLU A 99 19.20 2.94 -6.38
C GLU A 99 19.90 3.14 -7.74
N GLU A 100 20.16 2.05 -8.48
CA GLU A 100 20.77 2.12 -9.81
C GLU A 100 19.85 2.82 -10.81
N THR A 101 18.54 2.59 -10.72
CA THR A 101 17.54 3.29 -11.52
C THR A 101 17.58 4.79 -11.21
N ALA A 102 17.57 5.17 -9.94
CA ALA A 102 17.65 6.57 -9.51
C ALA A 102 18.92 7.25 -10.04
N VAL A 103 20.08 6.60 -9.92
CA VAL A 103 21.37 7.12 -10.42
C VAL A 103 21.37 7.24 -11.95
N THR A 104 20.77 6.27 -12.65
CA THR A 104 20.69 6.30 -14.13
C THR A 104 19.82 7.45 -14.61
N LEU A 105 18.65 7.64 -13.98
CA LEU A 105 17.75 8.75 -14.28
C LEU A 105 18.40 10.10 -13.96
N ASP A 106 19.10 10.22 -12.83
CA ASP A 106 19.84 11.43 -12.43
C ASP A 106 20.92 11.84 -13.44
N ARG A 107 21.56 10.86 -14.10
CA ARG A 107 22.54 11.10 -15.16
C ARG A 107 21.92 11.57 -16.47
N ILE A 108 20.69 11.14 -16.76
CA ILE A 108 19.95 11.57 -17.95
C ILE A 108 19.41 12.99 -17.72
N ASP A 109 18.68 13.16 -16.62
CA ASP A 109 18.16 14.45 -16.15
C ASP A 109 18.07 14.41 -14.61
N PRO A 110 18.80 15.30 -13.89
CA PRO A 110 18.71 15.37 -12.43
C PRO A 110 17.29 15.56 -11.89
N ALA A 111 16.38 16.20 -12.63
CA ALA A 111 14.98 16.32 -12.26
C ALA A 111 14.26 14.96 -12.28
N TRP A 112 14.60 14.09 -13.22
CA TRP A 112 14.06 12.73 -13.29
C TRP A 112 14.58 11.89 -12.12
N GLY A 113 15.87 12.00 -11.80
CA GLY A 113 16.44 11.35 -10.61
C GLY A 113 15.77 11.80 -9.31
N ARG A 114 15.45 13.10 -9.17
CA ARG A 114 14.70 13.60 -8.00
C ARG A 114 13.28 13.05 -7.94
N ARG A 115 12.54 13.10 -9.06
CA ARG A 115 11.17 12.58 -9.14
C ARG A 115 11.11 11.08 -8.85
N PHE A 116 12.06 10.31 -9.37
CA PHE A 116 12.12 8.88 -9.06
C PHE A 116 12.28 8.63 -7.56
N ARG A 117 13.13 9.40 -6.88
CA ARG A 117 13.38 9.29 -5.43
C ARG A 117 12.21 9.79 -4.57
N SER A 118 11.37 10.69 -5.08
CA SER A 118 10.15 11.10 -4.38
C SER A 118 9.05 10.04 -4.49
N GLY A 119 9.01 9.28 -5.57
CA GLY A 119 8.05 8.19 -5.79
C GLY A 119 6.66 8.64 -6.25
N GLY A 120 6.43 9.94 -6.30
CA GLY A 120 5.18 10.55 -6.75
C GLY A 120 5.30 11.21 -8.13
N LEU A 121 4.16 11.65 -8.67
CA LEU A 121 4.11 12.35 -9.97
C LEU A 121 4.67 13.79 -9.88
N ASP A 122 4.53 14.42 -8.72
CA ASP A 122 4.92 15.82 -8.45
C ASP A 122 6.28 15.93 -7.71
N ASP A 123 7.06 16.95 -8.05
CA ASP A 123 8.40 17.26 -7.47
C ASP A 123 8.29 18.12 -6.19
N THR A 124 7.16 18.07 -5.48
CA THR A 124 6.81 19.13 -4.51
C THR A 124 7.28 18.87 -3.08
N ALA A 125 7.79 17.69 -2.74
CA ALA A 125 8.28 17.39 -1.41
C ALA A 125 9.68 16.78 -1.42
N THR A 126 10.60 17.40 -0.70
CA THR A 126 11.74 16.68 -0.12
C THR A 126 11.16 15.67 0.85
N VAL A 127 11.00 14.42 0.41
CA VAL A 127 10.58 13.37 1.34
C VAL A 127 11.74 13.13 2.30
N GLU A 128 11.47 13.32 3.59
CA GLU A 128 12.49 13.13 4.64
C GLU A 128 12.99 11.68 4.61
N VAL A 129 14.28 11.51 4.91
CA VAL A 129 14.88 10.17 5.03
C VAL A 129 14.16 9.41 6.13
N CYS A 130 13.81 8.15 5.86
CA CYS A 130 13.28 7.25 6.87
C CYS A 130 14.39 6.98 7.91
N GLY A 131 14.34 7.70 9.04
CA GLY A 131 15.38 7.64 10.08
C GLY A 131 15.11 6.62 11.20
N ARG A 132 14.05 5.82 11.09
CA ARG A 132 13.65 4.85 12.13
C ARG A 132 14.08 3.44 11.73
N ASP A 133 14.44 2.60 12.70
CA ASP A 133 14.58 1.17 12.44
C ASP A 133 13.21 0.66 11.95
N PRO A 134 13.12 0.12 10.73
CA PRO A 134 11.85 -0.28 10.16
C PRO A 134 11.19 -1.43 10.95
N LEU A 135 11.97 -2.23 11.67
CA LEU A 135 11.49 -3.37 12.46
C LEU A 135 11.11 -3.01 13.90
N GLU A 136 11.32 -1.76 14.34
CA GLU A 136 10.77 -1.28 15.61
C GLU A 136 9.27 -0.92 15.50
N GLY A 137 8.80 -0.70 14.29
CA GLY A 137 7.41 -0.32 14.00
C GLY A 137 6.61 -1.43 13.33
N LEU A 138 5.59 -1.13 12.52
CA LEU A 138 4.59 -2.15 12.10
C LEU A 138 5.21 -3.34 11.34
N ALA A 139 6.35 -3.16 10.69
CA ALA A 139 6.99 -4.19 9.88
C ALA A 139 7.41 -5.45 10.66
N TRP A 140 7.54 -5.39 12.00
CA TRP A 140 7.89 -6.58 12.79
C TRP A 140 6.89 -7.74 12.63
N ILE A 141 5.60 -7.43 12.38
CA ILE A 141 4.58 -8.47 12.20
C ILE A 141 4.64 -9.11 10.81
N ALA A 142 5.34 -8.51 9.83
CA ALA A 142 5.28 -8.96 8.43
C ALA A 142 5.66 -10.45 8.26
N LYS A 143 6.64 -10.94 9.02
CA LYS A 143 7.06 -12.34 8.97
C LYS A 143 5.99 -13.27 9.55
N SER A 144 5.44 -12.94 10.72
CA SER A 144 4.43 -13.76 11.40
C SER A 144 3.06 -13.68 10.73
N TRP A 145 2.76 -12.56 10.07
CA TRP A 145 1.46 -12.32 9.45
C TRP A 145 1.26 -13.12 8.17
N ARG A 146 2.35 -13.56 7.53
CA ARG A 146 2.34 -14.63 6.53
C ARG A 146 1.75 -15.92 7.09
N ASP A 147 2.09 -16.24 8.33
CA ASP A 147 1.59 -17.39 9.07
C ASP A 147 0.32 -17.05 9.87
N GLN A 148 -0.38 -15.98 9.47
CA GLN A 148 -1.64 -15.53 10.04
C GLN A 148 -1.55 -15.02 11.49
N ALA A 149 -0.35 -14.71 12.00
CA ALA A 149 -0.15 -14.24 13.37
C ALA A 149 0.17 -12.72 13.43
N PRO A 150 -0.34 -11.97 14.43
CA PRO A 150 -1.16 -12.45 15.54
C PRO A 150 -2.62 -12.73 15.14
N TYR A 151 -3.11 -12.09 14.07
CA TYR A 151 -4.48 -12.23 13.56
C TYR A 151 -4.53 -11.94 12.06
N THR A 152 -5.51 -12.47 11.32
CA THR A 152 -5.66 -12.25 9.86
C THR A 152 -6.28 -10.91 9.48
N VAL A 153 -6.91 -10.21 10.42
CA VAL A 153 -7.48 -8.88 10.20
C VAL A 153 -6.86 -7.91 11.19
N LEU A 154 -6.30 -6.80 10.68
CA LEU A 154 -5.78 -5.70 11.47
C LEU A 154 -6.57 -4.44 11.11
N GLU A 155 -7.36 -3.93 12.04
CA GLU A 155 -8.15 -2.71 11.86
C GLU A 155 -7.63 -1.58 12.74
N PHE A 156 -7.50 -0.40 12.15
CA PHE A 156 -7.05 0.82 12.82
C PHE A 156 -8.10 1.90 12.65
N TYR A 157 -8.42 2.60 13.74
CA TYR A 157 -9.44 3.63 13.81
C TYR A 157 -8.89 4.92 14.37
N ARG A 158 -9.30 6.03 13.78
CA ARG A 158 -8.94 7.37 14.25
C ARG A 158 -10.17 8.26 14.25
N ALA A 159 -10.30 9.03 15.33
CA ALA A 159 -11.33 10.06 15.46
C ALA A 159 -10.84 11.38 14.84
N ALA A 160 -11.71 12.40 14.85
CA ALA A 160 -11.30 13.76 14.51
C ALA A 160 -10.11 14.23 15.38
N PRO A 161 -9.24 15.13 14.86
CA PRO A 161 -8.08 15.63 15.61
C PRO A 161 -8.44 16.13 17.02
N GLY A 162 -7.66 15.69 18.01
CA GLY A 162 -7.91 16.01 19.42
C GLY A 162 -8.94 15.12 20.13
N ARG A 163 -9.44 14.07 19.48
CA ARG A 163 -10.26 13.00 20.07
C ARG A 163 -9.59 11.64 19.87
N SER A 164 -10.00 10.67 20.68
CA SER A 164 -9.58 9.27 20.57
C SER A 164 -10.80 8.37 20.46
N VAL A 165 -10.68 7.27 19.71
CA VAL A 165 -11.68 6.19 19.70
C VAL A 165 -11.43 5.32 20.92
N ASP A 166 -12.44 5.09 21.75
CA ASP A 166 -12.31 4.22 22.92
C ASP A 166 -12.15 2.75 22.46
N ALA A 167 -11.02 2.14 22.84
CA ALA A 167 -10.69 0.76 22.43
C ALA A 167 -11.60 -0.29 23.07
N GLU A 168 -12.02 -0.08 24.33
CA GLU A 168 -12.92 -1.01 25.02
C GLU A 168 -14.32 -0.91 24.41
N ALA A 169 -14.81 0.31 24.17
CA ALA A 169 -16.10 0.52 23.50
C ALA A 169 -16.11 -0.06 22.07
N LEU A 170 -15.00 0.08 21.33
CA LEU A 170 -14.83 -0.53 20.02
C LEU A 170 -14.84 -2.06 20.08
N ALA A 171 -14.11 -2.67 21.01
CA ALA A 171 -14.10 -4.12 21.17
C ALA A 171 -15.49 -4.66 21.52
N LEU A 172 -16.22 -3.98 22.42
CA LEU A 172 -17.60 -4.33 22.78
C LEU A 172 -18.56 -4.18 21.60
N LEU A 173 -18.39 -3.13 20.78
CA LEU A 173 -19.17 -2.96 19.54
C LEU A 173 -18.97 -4.15 18.59
N TYR A 174 -17.76 -4.69 18.54
CA TYR A 174 -17.41 -5.88 17.77
C TYR A 174 -17.81 -7.21 18.43
N GLY A 175 -18.42 -7.18 19.61
CA GLY A 175 -18.93 -8.37 20.30
C GLY A 175 -17.94 -9.03 21.26
N ALA A 176 -16.91 -8.32 21.71
CA ALA A 176 -16.04 -8.81 22.78
C ALA A 176 -16.82 -9.09 24.08
N ASP A 177 -16.41 -10.11 24.83
CA ASP A 177 -17.00 -10.46 26.11
C ASP A 177 -16.84 -9.33 27.14
N LEU A 178 -17.97 -8.87 27.68
CA LEU A 178 -18.01 -7.73 28.61
C LEU A 178 -17.22 -8.01 29.90
N ALA A 179 -17.28 -9.23 30.43
CA ALA A 179 -16.60 -9.57 31.67
C ALA A 179 -15.09 -9.57 31.48
N GLN A 180 -14.59 -10.07 30.35
CA GLN A 180 -13.17 -10.08 30.01
C GLN A 180 -12.63 -8.69 29.71
N VAL A 181 -13.42 -7.85 29.00
CA VAL A 181 -13.09 -6.44 28.78
C VAL A 181 -13.00 -5.71 30.11
N ALA A 182 -14.00 -5.84 30.98
CA ALA A 182 -14.04 -5.18 32.29
C ALA A 182 -12.96 -5.68 33.26
N ALA A 183 -12.64 -6.98 33.24
CA ALA A 183 -11.57 -7.57 34.06
C ALA A 183 -10.17 -7.16 33.58
N GLY A 184 -10.08 -6.72 32.33
CA GLY A 184 -8.86 -6.31 31.70
C GLY A 184 -7.91 -7.42 31.30
N THR A 185 -8.51 -8.49 30.79
CA THR A 185 -7.83 -9.71 30.34
C THR A 185 -6.72 -9.40 29.34
N ARG A 186 -5.56 -10.02 29.56
CA ARG A 186 -4.38 -9.91 28.69
C ARG A 186 -4.14 -11.21 27.92
N LEU A 187 -3.42 -11.12 26.80
CA LEU A 187 -3.13 -12.28 25.94
C LEU A 187 -2.48 -13.43 26.72
N LYS A 188 -1.53 -13.12 27.61
CA LYS A 188 -0.88 -14.12 28.46
C LYS A 188 -1.83 -14.80 29.44
N ASP A 189 -2.90 -14.12 29.86
CA ASP A 189 -3.90 -14.69 30.77
C ASP A 189 -4.71 -15.77 30.05
N LEU A 190 -5.12 -15.53 28.80
CA LEU A 190 -5.80 -16.54 27.97
C LEU A 190 -4.86 -17.71 27.64
N GLN A 191 -3.60 -17.43 27.34
CA GLN A 191 -2.59 -18.47 27.04
C GLN A 191 -2.18 -19.29 28.27
N ALA A 192 -2.38 -18.78 29.49
CA ALA A 192 -2.06 -19.51 30.71
C ALA A 192 -3.12 -20.56 31.08
N VAL A 193 -4.37 -20.38 30.63
CA VAL A 193 -5.48 -21.32 30.91
C VAL A 193 -5.25 -22.66 30.19
N ASP A 194 -5.35 -23.76 30.93
CA ASP A 194 -5.11 -25.14 30.45
C ASP A 194 -3.80 -25.30 29.64
N GLY A 195 -2.75 -24.57 30.03
CA GLY A 195 -1.47 -24.56 29.32
C GLY A 195 -1.57 -24.05 27.88
N GLY A 196 -2.57 -23.21 27.58
CA GLY A 196 -2.80 -22.58 26.29
C GLY A 196 -3.66 -23.40 25.34
N ARG A 197 -4.11 -24.61 25.75
CA ARG A 197 -4.91 -25.48 24.89
C ARG A 197 -6.24 -24.84 24.49
N GLU A 198 -6.97 -24.31 25.47
CA GLU A 198 -8.25 -23.63 25.21
C GLU A 198 -8.06 -22.42 24.28
N TYR A 199 -6.98 -21.66 24.49
CA TYR A 199 -6.64 -20.55 23.59
C TYR A 199 -6.37 -21.04 22.16
N LEU A 200 -5.55 -22.08 21.96
CA LEU A 200 -5.29 -22.60 20.63
C LEU A 200 -6.56 -23.09 19.92
N ASP A 201 -7.48 -23.69 20.66
CA ASP A 201 -8.77 -24.16 20.14
C ASP A 201 -9.72 -23.00 19.79
N ARG A 202 -9.59 -21.85 20.46
CA ARG A 202 -10.53 -20.70 20.37
C ARG A 202 -9.91 -19.38 19.91
N GLN A 203 -8.65 -19.34 19.50
CA GLN A 203 -7.95 -18.09 19.13
C GLN A 203 -8.67 -17.34 18.00
N TRP A 204 -9.34 -18.08 17.11
CA TRP A 204 -10.15 -17.53 16.01
C TRP A 204 -11.38 -16.77 16.50
N GLU A 205 -11.83 -17.09 17.72
CA GLU A 205 -12.97 -16.49 18.42
C GLU A 205 -12.54 -15.37 19.37
N SER A 206 -11.43 -14.68 19.09
CA SER A 206 -10.92 -13.61 19.96
C SER A 206 -10.47 -12.37 19.19
N CYS A 207 -10.38 -11.25 19.90
CA CYS A 207 -9.70 -10.05 19.44
C CYS A 207 -8.68 -9.52 20.42
N CYS A 208 -7.60 -8.96 19.87
CA CYS A 208 -6.75 -8.02 20.59
C CYS A 208 -7.13 -6.57 20.25
N PHE A 209 -7.11 -5.68 21.23
CA PHE A 209 -7.49 -4.28 21.02
C PHE A 209 -6.67 -3.33 21.89
N GLY A 210 -6.59 -2.07 21.50
CA GLY A 210 -5.86 -1.06 22.26
C GLY A 210 -5.59 0.21 21.46
N GLN A 211 -4.61 0.99 21.90
CA GLN A 211 -4.21 2.24 21.25
C GLN A 211 -2.70 2.31 21.06
N ALA A 212 -2.26 2.76 19.88
CA ALA A 212 -0.86 3.01 19.57
C ALA A 212 -0.72 4.01 18.40
N GLY A 213 0.26 4.92 18.47
CA GLY A 213 0.53 5.85 17.35
C GLY A 213 -0.62 6.83 17.03
N GLY A 214 -1.52 7.10 17.97
CA GLY A 214 -2.72 7.91 17.73
C GLY A 214 -3.86 7.16 17.02
N TRP A 215 -3.70 5.85 16.83
CA TRP A 215 -4.71 4.94 16.31
C TRP A 215 -5.23 4.03 17.42
N THR A 216 -6.52 3.72 17.38
CA THR A 216 -7.11 2.61 18.12
C THR A 216 -7.07 1.38 17.22
N TYR A 217 -6.51 0.27 17.68
CA TYR A 217 -6.43 -0.95 16.88
C TYR A 217 -7.38 -2.03 17.41
N LEU A 218 -7.86 -2.87 16.49
CA LEU A 218 -8.60 -4.09 16.75
C LEU A 218 -8.06 -5.17 15.80
N LEU A 219 -7.55 -6.27 16.33
CA LEU A 219 -6.99 -7.38 15.58
C LEU A 219 -7.83 -8.62 15.83
N HIS A 220 -8.23 -9.32 14.78
CA HIS A 220 -9.05 -10.52 14.91
C HIS A 220 -8.94 -11.44 13.70
N HIS A 221 -9.41 -12.69 13.83
CA HIS A 221 -9.50 -13.60 12.70
C HIS A 221 -10.90 -13.56 12.07
N ASP A 222 -11.89 -13.98 12.84
CA ASP A 222 -13.30 -13.96 12.46
C ASP A 222 -14.03 -12.88 13.23
N THR A 223 -15.06 -12.30 12.62
CA THR A 223 -15.98 -11.39 13.31
C THR A 223 -17.18 -12.21 13.80
N PRO A 224 -17.65 -12.04 15.07
CA PRO A 224 -18.75 -12.86 15.57
C PRO A 224 -20.05 -12.57 14.80
N PRO A 225 -20.91 -13.58 14.57
CA PRO A 225 -22.16 -13.38 13.83
C PRO A 225 -23.06 -12.32 14.46
N GLY A 226 -23.37 -11.28 13.68
CA GLY A 226 -24.24 -10.18 14.13
C GLY A 226 -23.52 -9.07 14.91
N ALA A 227 -22.19 -9.05 14.95
CA ALA A 227 -21.48 -7.81 15.20
C ALA A 227 -21.74 -6.85 14.03
N TYR A 228 -22.43 -5.76 14.32
CA TYR A 228 -22.72 -4.70 13.37
C TYR A 228 -21.97 -3.45 13.80
N ALA A 229 -20.79 -3.28 13.23
CA ALA A 229 -20.13 -1.99 13.23
C ALA A 229 -20.62 -1.23 11.99
N ASP A 230 -21.87 -0.74 12.08
CA ASP A 230 -22.48 0.05 11.01
C ASP A 230 -22.07 1.53 11.10
N LYS A 231 -22.51 2.30 10.11
CA LYS A 231 -22.15 3.72 9.99
C LYS A 231 -22.60 4.52 11.21
N GLU A 232 -23.77 4.21 11.76
CA GLU A 232 -24.33 4.83 12.94
C GLU A 232 -23.47 4.54 14.19
N ALA A 233 -23.06 3.29 14.38
CA ALA A 233 -22.17 2.91 15.47
C ALA A 233 -20.79 3.55 15.36
N TYR A 234 -20.21 3.62 14.17
CA TYR A 234 -18.95 4.33 13.94
C TYR A 234 -19.07 5.83 14.20
N ALA A 235 -20.16 6.45 13.76
CA ALA A 235 -20.43 7.85 14.04
C ALA A 235 -20.59 8.11 15.54
N ALA A 236 -21.22 7.20 16.30
CA ALA A 236 -21.36 7.30 17.74
C ALA A 236 -20.01 7.25 18.48
N LEU A 237 -19.07 6.43 17.98
CA LEU A 237 -17.68 6.39 18.46
C LEU A 237 -16.81 7.54 17.92
N GLY A 238 -17.37 8.40 17.06
CA GLY A 238 -16.68 9.53 16.48
C GLY A 238 -15.56 9.15 15.50
N ILE A 239 -15.61 7.93 14.96
CA ILE A 239 -14.64 7.43 13.98
C ILE A 239 -14.73 8.29 12.71
N LYS A 240 -13.58 8.74 12.23
CA LYS A 240 -13.42 9.53 11.01
C LYS A 240 -12.54 8.85 9.98
N GLU A 241 -11.62 8.02 10.43
CA GLU A 241 -10.76 7.26 9.54
C GLU A 241 -10.66 5.82 10.02
N ASN A 242 -10.64 4.91 9.06
CA ASN A 242 -10.44 3.48 9.29
C ASN A 242 -9.49 2.92 8.23
N VAL A 243 -8.49 2.16 8.69
CA VAL A 243 -7.62 1.37 7.82
C VAL A 243 -7.79 -0.08 8.20
N ARG A 244 -8.16 -0.91 7.24
CA ARG A 244 -8.30 -2.36 7.40
C ARG A 244 -7.28 -3.07 6.51
N LEU A 245 -6.50 -3.92 7.14
CA LEU A 245 -5.56 -4.83 6.49
C LEU A 245 -6.08 -6.25 6.68
N THR A 246 -6.22 -7.01 5.61
CA THR A 246 -6.59 -8.44 5.71
C THR A 246 -5.51 -9.32 5.11
N ALA A 247 -5.35 -10.52 5.66
CA ALA A 247 -4.44 -11.55 5.18
C ALA A 247 -5.22 -12.82 4.83
N THR A 248 -5.10 -13.27 3.58
CA THR A 248 -5.70 -14.55 3.14
C THR A 248 -4.60 -15.57 2.82
N SER A 249 -4.46 -16.59 3.68
CA SER A 249 -3.39 -17.61 3.59
C SER A 249 -3.39 -18.39 2.28
N ALA A 250 -4.56 -18.65 1.69
CA ALA A 250 -4.68 -19.47 0.48
C ALA A 250 -3.99 -18.87 -0.75
N LYS A 251 -3.72 -17.56 -0.76
CA LYS A 251 -3.17 -16.87 -1.94
C LYS A 251 -2.09 -15.82 -1.62
N ALA A 252 -1.73 -15.64 -0.34
CA ALA A 252 -0.90 -14.51 0.09
C ALA A 252 -1.44 -13.17 -0.47
N ILE A 253 -2.77 -13.06 -0.52
CA ILE A 253 -3.47 -11.83 -0.90
C ILE A 253 -3.69 -11.02 0.36
N TYR A 254 -3.35 -9.75 0.26
CA TYR A 254 -3.51 -8.81 1.35
C TYR A 254 -4.24 -7.60 0.86
N SER A 255 -5.40 -7.31 1.43
CA SER A 255 -6.14 -6.12 1.04
C SER A 255 -5.80 -4.96 1.96
N LEU A 256 -5.78 -3.76 1.38
CA LEU A 256 -5.93 -2.50 2.09
C LEU A 256 -7.33 -1.98 1.79
N ASP A 257 -8.10 -1.70 2.83
CA ASP A 257 -9.29 -0.87 2.72
C ASP A 257 -9.06 0.37 3.59
N TYR A 258 -9.10 1.55 2.98
CA TYR A 258 -8.89 2.81 3.66
C TYR A 258 -10.11 3.70 3.46
N THR A 259 -10.75 4.07 4.57
CA THR A 259 -11.87 5.01 4.59
C THR A 259 -11.50 6.24 5.38
N LYS A 260 -11.83 7.42 4.86
CA LYS A 260 -11.67 8.72 5.50
C LYS A 260 -12.90 9.59 5.26
N ASP A 261 -13.46 10.12 6.34
CA ASP A 261 -14.66 10.95 6.36
C ASP A 261 -15.84 10.30 5.59
N ASP A 262 -16.09 9.02 5.89
CA ASP A 262 -17.11 8.16 5.24
C ASP A 262 -16.90 7.90 3.74
N ARG A 263 -15.72 8.21 3.21
CA ARG A 263 -15.37 7.98 1.82
C ARG A 263 -14.19 7.03 1.72
N ARG A 264 -14.31 6.03 0.87
CA ARG A 264 -13.19 5.15 0.52
C ARG A 264 -12.12 5.97 -0.21
N VAL A 265 -10.87 5.81 0.21
CA VAL A 265 -9.68 6.36 -0.42
C VAL A 265 -9.10 5.24 -1.27
N ASP A 266 -9.33 5.32 -2.58
CA ASP A 266 -8.99 4.26 -3.54
C ASP A 266 -8.79 4.88 -4.91
N ASP A 267 -8.00 4.21 -5.75
CA ASP A 267 -7.77 4.58 -7.14
C ASP A 267 -8.61 3.70 -8.09
N ASP A 268 -9.69 3.10 -7.59
CA ASP A 268 -10.57 2.15 -8.30
C ASP A 268 -9.88 0.87 -8.80
N TRP A 269 -8.73 0.53 -8.22
CA TRP A 269 -7.90 -0.59 -8.66
C TRP A 269 -8.27 -1.96 -8.06
N GLY A 270 -9.18 -1.98 -7.08
CA GLY A 270 -9.43 -3.20 -6.32
C GLY A 270 -8.19 -3.64 -5.53
N MET A 271 -8.22 -4.81 -4.91
CA MET A 271 -7.22 -5.22 -3.92
C MET A 271 -5.79 -5.36 -4.52
N LEU A 272 -4.78 -4.83 -3.81
CA LEU A 272 -3.37 -5.02 -4.16
C LEU A 272 -2.87 -6.39 -3.68
N GLU A 273 -2.49 -7.26 -4.60
CA GLU A 273 -1.80 -8.50 -4.23
C GLU A 273 -0.30 -8.23 -4.01
N LEU A 274 0.11 -8.04 -2.74
CA LEU A 274 1.50 -7.71 -2.38
C LEU A 274 2.55 -8.71 -2.88
N ILE A 275 2.17 -9.96 -3.15
CA ILE A 275 3.08 -10.96 -3.74
C ILE A 275 3.55 -10.62 -5.16
N TRP A 276 2.80 -9.80 -5.90
CA TRP A 276 3.15 -9.37 -7.25
C TRP A 276 3.79 -7.98 -7.28
N TYR A 277 4.03 -7.37 -6.12
CA TYR A 277 4.70 -6.08 -6.07
C TYR A 277 6.18 -6.23 -6.45
N GLU A 278 6.56 -5.47 -7.47
CA GLU A 278 7.93 -5.36 -7.92
C GLU A 278 8.57 -4.10 -7.36
N ARG A 279 9.76 -4.27 -6.75
CA ARG A 279 10.58 -3.12 -6.34
C ARG A 279 10.88 -2.23 -7.55
N GLY A 280 10.88 -0.92 -7.34
CA GLY A 280 10.99 0.02 -8.45
C GLY A 280 9.65 0.44 -9.04
N ARG A 281 8.55 -0.26 -8.79
CA ARG A 281 7.22 0.04 -9.37
C ARG A 281 6.35 0.79 -8.39
N ALA A 282 5.52 1.69 -8.91
CA ALA A 282 4.41 2.25 -8.14
C ALA A 282 3.23 1.26 -8.20
N PRO A 283 2.73 0.74 -7.07
CA PRO A 283 1.60 -0.17 -7.06
C PRO A 283 0.24 0.53 -7.18
N TYR A 284 0.20 1.86 -7.02
CA TYR A 284 -1.02 2.67 -7.13
C TYR A 284 -0.90 3.69 -8.26
N LEU A 285 -2.04 4.22 -8.69
CA LEU A 285 -2.12 5.27 -9.70
C LEU A 285 -1.29 6.50 -9.26
N ARG A 286 -0.35 6.92 -10.10
CA ARG A 286 0.48 8.09 -9.79
C ARG A 286 -0.31 9.38 -9.93
N GLY A 287 -0.31 10.18 -8.86
CA GLY A 287 -1.17 11.35 -8.74
C GLY A 287 -2.60 11.01 -8.30
N GLY A 288 -2.90 9.73 -8.03
CA GLY A 288 -4.13 9.28 -7.42
C GLY A 288 -4.19 9.52 -5.91
N GLU A 289 -5.25 9.04 -5.28
CA GLU A 289 -5.49 9.18 -3.85
C GLU A 289 -4.53 8.38 -2.99
N LEU A 290 -4.00 7.26 -3.50
CA LEU A 290 -3.04 6.41 -2.82
C LEU A 290 -1.58 6.71 -3.22
N ASP A 291 -1.31 7.79 -3.97
CA ASP A 291 0.05 8.15 -4.38
C ASP A 291 0.98 8.46 -3.19
N PHE A 292 0.42 8.84 -2.04
CA PHE A 292 1.20 8.99 -0.81
C PHE A 292 1.85 7.66 -0.37
N LEU A 293 1.24 6.51 -0.69
CA LEU A 293 1.83 5.18 -0.46
C LEU A 293 2.92 4.88 -1.47
N ASN A 294 2.77 5.27 -2.74
CA ASN A 294 3.85 5.16 -3.74
C ASN A 294 5.12 5.89 -3.26
N GLN A 295 4.93 7.10 -2.72
CA GLN A 295 6.01 7.91 -2.18
C GLN A 295 6.68 7.25 -0.97
N ALA A 296 5.88 6.79 0.00
CA ALA A 296 6.40 6.11 1.19
C ALA A 296 7.13 4.80 0.85
N LEU A 297 6.59 4.01 -0.09
CA LEU A 297 7.23 2.79 -0.59
C LEU A 297 8.57 3.10 -1.24
N ARG A 298 8.60 4.08 -2.15
CA ARG A 298 9.84 4.46 -2.82
C ARG A 298 10.92 4.87 -1.83
N ARG A 299 10.56 5.62 -0.80
CA ARG A 299 11.51 6.00 0.26
C ARG A 299 11.98 4.80 1.05
N ALA A 300 11.07 3.93 1.45
CA ALA A 300 11.42 2.71 2.15
C ALA A 300 12.39 1.84 1.34
N GLU A 301 12.22 1.75 0.01
CA GLU A 301 13.11 0.97 -0.85
C GLU A 301 14.55 1.50 -0.85
N LEU A 302 14.70 2.83 -0.90
CA LEU A 302 15.97 3.52 -1.02
C LEU A 302 16.70 3.71 0.32
N ASP A 303 15.93 3.94 1.40
CA ASP A 303 16.46 4.23 2.72
C ASP A 303 16.69 2.95 3.54
N HIS A 304 15.93 1.89 3.25
CA HIS A 304 16.02 0.60 3.93
C HIS A 304 16.24 -0.56 2.93
N PRO A 305 17.41 -0.61 2.25
CA PRO A 305 17.74 -1.71 1.34
C PRO A 305 17.77 -3.08 2.04
N GLU A 306 17.90 -3.12 3.36
CA GLU A 306 17.81 -4.32 4.18
C GLU A 306 16.41 -4.97 4.19
N LEU A 307 15.33 -4.22 3.91
CA LEU A 307 13.95 -4.71 3.91
C LEU A 307 13.60 -5.49 2.64
N THR A 308 14.32 -6.58 2.38
CA THR A 308 14.16 -7.37 1.14
C THR A 308 12.79 -8.02 0.98
N HIS A 309 12.01 -8.15 2.07
CA HIS A 309 10.69 -8.76 2.06
C HIS A 309 9.62 -7.70 1.77
N THR A 310 8.84 -7.90 0.71
CA THR A 310 7.81 -6.96 0.24
C THR A 310 6.81 -6.54 1.31
N PHE A 311 6.46 -7.44 2.21
CA PHE A 311 5.53 -7.14 3.30
C PHE A 311 6.12 -6.23 4.37
N GLU A 312 7.41 -6.42 4.70
CA GLU A 312 8.10 -5.55 5.66
C GLU A 312 8.17 -4.13 5.10
N LEU A 313 8.52 -4.03 3.82
CA LEU A 313 8.55 -2.77 3.09
C LEU A 313 7.18 -2.07 3.08
N TYR A 314 6.12 -2.81 2.75
CA TYR A 314 4.76 -2.26 2.67
C TYR A 314 4.23 -1.81 4.03
N PHE A 315 4.47 -2.58 5.09
CA PHE A 315 4.11 -2.19 6.46
C PHE A 315 4.89 -0.99 6.97
N HIS A 316 6.18 -0.90 6.64
CA HIS A 316 6.98 0.28 6.94
C HIS A 316 6.46 1.52 6.19
N ALA A 317 6.04 1.36 4.93
CA ALA A 317 5.43 2.45 4.15
C ALA A 317 4.08 2.90 4.75
N LEU A 318 3.22 1.97 5.18
CA LEU A 318 1.96 2.29 5.87
C LEU A 318 2.19 3.01 7.21
N GLU A 319 3.17 2.59 7.99
CA GLU A 319 3.55 3.28 9.22
C GLU A 319 4.03 4.70 8.93
N THR A 320 4.90 4.87 7.94
CA THR A 320 5.50 6.16 7.62
C THR A 320 4.47 7.14 7.08
N SER A 321 3.55 6.66 6.24
CA SER A 321 2.53 7.49 5.61
C SER A 321 1.32 7.81 6.50
N LEU A 322 0.82 6.82 7.25
CA LEU A 322 -0.43 6.93 8.01
C LEU A 322 -0.20 6.98 9.52
N GLY A 323 1.01 6.66 9.99
CA GLY A 323 1.34 6.58 11.42
C GLY A 323 0.83 5.32 12.11
N LEU A 324 0.48 4.26 11.36
CA LEU A 324 -0.02 3.01 11.93
C LEU A 324 1.02 2.37 12.84
N ARG A 325 0.62 1.94 14.04
CA ARG A 325 1.51 1.30 15.01
C ARG A 325 0.80 0.23 15.81
N LEU A 326 1.58 -0.75 16.27
CA LEU A 326 1.20 -1.76 17.26
C LEU A 326 2.24 -1.79 18.39
N PRO A 327 1.84 -2.03 19.65
CA PRO A 327 2.77 -2.08 20.78
C PRO A 327 3.54 -3.43 20.79
N ARG A 328 4.66 -3.48 20.08
CA ARG A 328 5.47 -4.70 19.91
C ARG A 328 5.78 -5.42 21.23
N ALA A 329 6.30 -4.69 22.22
CA ALA A 329 6.66 -5.27 23.52
C ALA A 329 5.45 -5.92 24.20
N ASP A 330 4.29 -5.25 24.18
CA ASP A 330 3.06 -5.78 24.79
C ASP A 330 2.57 -7.06 24.07
N PHE A 331 2.79 -7.18 22.76
CA PHE A 331 2.51 -8.43 22.04
C PHE A 331 3.51 -9.54 22.39
N GLU A 332 4.81 -9.23 22.44
CA GLU A 332 5.87 -10.19 22.78
C GLU A 332 5.75 -10.70 24.23
N GLU A 333 5.33 -9.83 25.16
CA GLU A 333 5.13 -10.13 26.58
C GLU A 333 3.72 -10.67 26.89
N GLY A 334 2.82 -10.66 25.90
CA GLY A 334 1.41 -11.04 26.05
C GLY A 334 0.60 -10.10 26.96
N ASP A 335 1.04 -8.85 27.11
CA ASP A 335 0.38 -7.80 27.90
C ASP A 335 -0.71 -7.04 27.13
N VAL A 336 -0.80 -7.25 25.81
CA VAL A 336 -1.88 -6.71 24.99
C VAL A 336 -3.24 -7.18 25.50
N ARG A 337 -4.22 -6.27 25.46
CA ARG A 337 -5.60 -6.54 25.86
C ARG A 337 -6.27 -7.45 24.86
N VAL A 338 -6.96 -8.46 25.38
CA VAL A 338 -7.63 -9.48 24.59
C VAL A 338 -9.00 -9.80 25.19
N ALA A 339 -9.93 -10.24 24.36
CA ALA A 339 -11.16 -10.88 24.80
C ALA A 339 -11.61 -11.91 23.77
N TYR A 340 -12.24 -12.99 24.23
CA TYR A 340 -13.07 -13.82 23.36
C TYR A 340 -14.31 -13.03 22.93
N TRP A 341 -14.94 -13.50 21.85
CA TRP A 341 -16.29 -13.11 21.50
C TRP A 341 -17.28 -13.59 22.57
N ALA A 342 -18.28 -12.76 22.84
CA ALA A 342 -19.37 -13.16 23.72
C ALA A 342 -20.09 -14.39 23.15
N GLU A 343 -20.21 -15.44 23.96
CA GLU A 343 -21.06 -16.58 23.63
C GLU A 343 -22.53 -16.14 23.63
N ARG A 344 -23.31 -16.63 22.66
CA ARG A 344 -24.73 -16.29 22.51
C ARG A 344 -25.63 -16.95 23.54
#